data_AF-J2PIF6-F1
#
_entry.id   AF-J2PIF6-F1
#
_cell.length_a   1.000
_cell.length_b   1.000
_cell.length_c   1.000
_cell.angle_alpha   90.00
_cell.angle_beta   90.00
_cell.angle_gamma   90.00
#
_symmetry.space_group_name_H-M   'P 1'
#
loop_
_entity.id
_entity.type
_entity.pdbx_description
1 polymer ?
#
loop_
_entity_poly.entity_id
_entity_poly.type
_entity_poly.pdbx_seq_one_letter_code
_entity_poly.pdbx_strand_id
1 'polypeptide(L)'
;MASTPDKLTGDRTRAKRLREFLHDCAGSGPGEEIDRVREAVRELTLSGVGRRIGDKSGFDPVAVHAMLDCGAGMSAVLEIMGRDTRFMLSRGAHDSCLASVVNGDGAEEALAEGPTLALALLGAHVSAVLGRIERAAQGGDTLTAPTSMRLH
;
A
#
# COMPACT_ATOMS: atom_id res chain seq x y z
N MET A 1 -26.75 -17.81 6.85
CA MET A 1 -25.83 -16.85 7.51
C MET A 1 -24.69 -17.59 8.20
N ALA A 2 -23.69 -18.06 7.45
CA ALA A 2 -22.55 -18.83 7.98
C ALA A 2 -21.27 -18.61 7.14
N SER A 3 -20.84 -17.35 6.96
CA SER A 3 -19.63 -17.00 6.17
C SER A 3 -18.67 -16.06 6.90
N THR A 4 -18.81 -15.92 8.22
CA THR A 4 -18.03 -15.00 9.07
C THR A 4 -16.65 -15.53 9.50
N PRO A 5 -16.45 -16.81 9.89
CA PRO A 5 -15.16 -17.25 10.41
C PRO A 5 -14.09 -17.44 9.32
N ASP A 6 -14.51 -17.81 8.12
CA ASP A 6 -13.61 -18.06 6.98
C ASP A 6 -13.00 -16.75 6.43
N LYS A 7 -13.82 -15.69 6.36
CA LYS A 7 -13.36 -14.34 5.96
C LYS A 7 -12.36 -13.73 6.95
N LEU A 8 -12.63 -13.83 8.25
CA LEU A 8 -11.74 -13.33 9.30
C LEU A 8 -10.39 -14.04 9.29
N THR A 9 -10.37 -15.34 8.98
CA THR A 9 -9.13 -16.12 8.86
C THR A 9 -8.33 -15.70 7.63
N GLY A 10 -9.00 -15.47 6.49
CA GLY A 10 -8.39 -14.92 5.28
C GLY A 10 -7.76 -13.53 5.49
N ASP A 11 -8.46 -12.62 6.16
CA ASP A 11 -8.00 -11.25 6.41
C ASP A 11 -6.79 -11.20 7.35
N ARG A 12 -6.73 -12.08 8.37
CA ARG A 12 -5.56 -12.17 9.28
C ARG A 12 -4.31 -12.68 8.58
N THR A 13 -4.43 -13.74 7.78
CA THR A 13 -3.30 -14.29 7.01
C THR A 13 -2.82 -13.25 6.00
N ARG A 14 -3.74 -12.51 5.38
CA ARG A 14 -3.42 -11.40 4.48
C ARG A 14 -2.68 -10.28 5.18
N ALA A 15 -3.18 -9.81 6.33
CA ALA A 15 -2.52 -8.78 7.12
C ALA A 15 -1.11 -9.19 7.52
N LYS A 16 -0.90 -10.47 7.87
CA LYS A 16 0.44 -11.02 8.14
C LYS A 16 1.37 -10.88 6.94
N ARG A 17 0.96 -11.33 5.74
CA ARG A 17 1.79 -11.23 4.53
C ARG A 17 2.13 -9.78 4.17
N LEU A 18 1.18 -8.85 4.31
CA LEU A 18 1.46 -7.44 4.03
C LEU A 18 2.45 -6.84 5.04
N ARG A 19 2.43 -7.25 6.32
CA ARG A 19 3.45 -6.82 7.30
C ARG A 19 4.82 -7.37 6.96
N GLU A 20 4.91 -8.63 6.54
CA GLU A 20 6.16 -9.24 6.07
C GLU A 20 6.69 -8.49 4.84
N PHE A 21 5.83 -8.24 3.85
CA PHE A 21 6.19 -7.45 2.67
C PHE A 21 6.70 -6.03 2.99
N LEU A 22 6.07 -5.34 3.96
CA LEU A 22 6.53 -4.01 4.40
C LEU A 22 7.93 -4.07 5.03
N HIS A 23 8.20 -5.12 5.81
CA HIS A 23 9.52 -5.35 6.38
C HIS A 23 10.56 -5.61 5.27
N ASP A 24 10.19 -6.42 4.27
CA ASP A 24 11.06 -6.72 3.13
C ASP A 24 11.35 -5.47 2.28
N CYS A 25 10.37 -4.58 2.08
CA CYS A 25 10.58 -3.31 1.40
C CYS A 25 11.57 -2.40 2.13
N ALA A 26 11.48 -2.34 3.46
CA ALA A 26 12.40 -1.54 4.28
C ALA A 26 13.83 -2.12 4.30
N GLY A 27 13.96 -3.44 4.21
CA GLY A 27 15.25 -4.13 4.17
C GLY A 27 15.89 -4.27 2.79
N SER A 28 15.15 -3.97 1.72
CA SER A 28 15.63 -4.10 0.33
C SER A 28 16.59 -2.97 -0.04
N GLY A 29 17.44 -3.23 -1.04
CA GLY A 29 18.26 -2.20 -1.70
C GLY A 29 17.65 -1.67 -3.01
N PRO A 30 18.23 -0.61 -3.61
CA PRO A 30 17.75 -0.05 -4.89
C PRO A 30 17.70 -1.06 -6.05
N GLY A 31 18.62 -2.04 -6.07
CA GLY A 31 18.65 -3.08 -7.09
C GLY A 31 17.50 -4.09 -7.02
N GLU A 32 16.79 -4.15 -5.89
CA GLU A 32 15.67 -5.07 -5.65
C GLU A 32 14.31 -4.40 -5.87
N GLU A 33 14.28 -3.11 -6.20
CA GLU A 33 13.05 -2.31 -6.35
C GLU A 33 12.04 -3.00 -7.27
N ILE A 34 12.45 -3.36 -8.49
CA ILE A 34 11.56 -3.95 -9.49
C ILE A 34 10.95 -5.27 -9.00
N ASP A 35 11.74 -6.10 -8.33
CA ASP A 35 11.27 -7.39 -7.83
C ASP A 35 10.28 -7.22 -6.66
N ARG A 36 10.51 -6.22 -5.80
CA ARG A 36 9.55 -5.82 -4.75
C ARG A 36 8.25 -5.28 -5.35
N VAL A 37 8.29 -4.51 -6.44
CA VAL A 37 7.06 -4.07 -7.13
C VAL A 37 6.30 -5.27 -7.72
N ARG A 38 7.01 -6.24 -8.35
CA ARG A 38 6.38 -7.48 -8.85
C ARG A 38 5.74 -8.30 -7.72
N GLU A 39 6.36 -8.31 -6.55
CA GLU A 39 5.83 -8.96 -5.36
C GLU A 39 4.56 -8.29 -4.84
N ALA A 40 4.54 -6.95 -4.79
CA ALA A 40 3.34 -6.20 -4.44
C ALA A 40 2.16 -6.51 -5.36
N VAL A 41 2.40 -6.64 -6.68
CA VAL A 41 1.36 -7.05 -7.62
C VAL A 41 0.71 -8.37 -7.19
N ARG A 42 1.51 -9.37 -6.80
CA ARG A 42 1.00 -10.66 -6.34
C ARG A 42 0.20 -10.51 -5.06
N GLU A 43 0.76 -9.86 -4.04
CA GLU A 43 0.09 -9.70 -2.75
C GLU A 43 -1.21 -8.91 -2.85
N LEU A 44 -1.25 -7.86 -3.66
CA LEU A 44 -2.44 -7.02 -3.85
C LEU A 44 -3.49 -7.65 -4.77
N THR A 45 -3.08 -8.46 -5.76
CA THR A 45 -4.00 -9.18 -6.66
C THR A 45 -4.64 -10.39 -5.99
N LEU A 46 -3.84 -11.20 -5.27
CA LEU A 46 -4.33 -12.37 -4.49
C LEU A 46 -5.31 -11.95 -3.40
N SER A 47 -5.22 -10.70 -2.97
CA SER A 47 -6.03 -10.09 -1.93
C SER A 47 -7.45 -9.68 -2.36
N GLY A 48 -7.81 -9.80 -3.65
CA GLY A 48 -9.14 -9.42 -4.13
C GLY A 48 -9.43 -7.91 -4.06
N VAL A 49 -8.38 -7.07 -3.94
CA VAL A 49 -8.49 -5.60 -3.91
C VAL A 49 -9.10 -5.01 -5.19
N GLY A 50 -9.27 -5.82 -6.24
CA GLY A 50 -9.96 -5.43 -7.48
C GLY A 50 -11.38 -6.01 -7.70
N ARG A 51 -12.01 -6.68 -6.73
CA ARG A 51 -13.32 -7.35 -6.94
C ARG A 51 -14.33 -7.15 -5.81
N ARG A 52 -14.64 -5.90 -5.47
CA ARG A 52 -16.01 -5.57 -5.07
C ARG A 52 -16.76 -5.08 -6.30
N ILE A 53 -17.91 -5.68 -6.59
CA ILE A 53 -18.80 -5.31 -7.68
C ILE A 53 -19.12 -3.81 -7.53
N GLY A 54 -18.53 -2.97 -8.40
CA GLY A 54 -18.73 -1.53 -8.44
C GLY A 54 -17.48 -0.65 -8.26
N ASP A 55 -16.35 -1.19 -7.81
CA ASP A 55 -15.13 -0.40 -7.55
C ASP A 55 -14.24 -0.30 -8.81
N LYS A 56 -14.07 0.91 -9.35
CA LYS A 56 -13.19 1.22 -10.51
C LYS A 56 -11.70 1.28 -10.13
N SER A 57 -11.31 0.70 -8.99
CA SER A 57 -10.05 0.95 -8.28
C SER A 57 -8.99 -0.16 -8.42
N GLY A 58 -9.20 -1.14 -9.31
CA GLY A 58 -8.17 -2.13 -9.64
C GLY A 58 -7.15 -1.59 -10.65
N PHE A 59 -5.87 -1.85 -10.41
CA PHE A 59 -4.80 -1.63 -11.40
C PHE A 59 -4.74 -2.79 -12.41
N ASP A 60 -4.17 -2.57 -13.59
CA ASP A 60 -3.94 -3.64 -14.59
C ASP A 60 -2.58 -4.32 -14.36
N PRO A 61 -2.53 -5.58 -13.88
CA PRO A 61 -1.26 -6.28 -13.65
C PRO A 61 -0.41 -6.44 -14.91
N VAL A 62 -1.03 -6.53 -16.10
CA VAL A 62 -0.31 -6.66 -17.37
C VAL A 62 0.41 -5.37 -17.71
N ALA A 63 -0.28 -4.23 -17.58
CA ALA A 63 0.33 -2.92 -17.75
C ALA A 63 1.47 -2.68 -16.75
N VAL A 64 1.26 -3.04 -15.48
CA VAL A 64 2.30 -2.93 -14.44
C VAL A 64 3.53 -3.77 -14.79
N HIS A 65 3.36 -5.03 -15.22
CA HIS A 65 4.50 -5.86 -15.62
C HIS A 65 5.24 -5.28 -16.84
N ALA A 66 4.53 -4.76 -17.83
CA ALA A 66 5.15 -4.10 -18.98
C ALA A 66 5.98 -2.86 -18.56
N MET A 67 5.49 -2.05 -17.62
CA MET A 67 6.25 -0.93 -17.07
C MET A 67 7.54 -1.40 -16.38
N LEU A 68 7.45 -2.47 -15.59
CA LEU A 68 8.59 -3.05 -14.88
C LEU A 68 9.64 -3.63 -15.83
N ASP A 69 9.22 -4.26 -16.93
CA ASP A 69 10.13 -4.79 -17.96
C ASP A 69 10.85 -3.66 -18.72
N CYS A 70 10.27 -2.45 -18.76
CA CYS A 70 10.93 -1.24 -19.23
C CYS A 70 11.77 -0.51 -18.17
N GLY A 71 11.89 -1.05 -16.95
CA GLY A 71 12.60 -0.42 -15.83
C GLY A 71 11.86 0.75 -15.19
N ALA A 72 10.57 0.94 -15.50
CA ALA A 72 9.75 2.04 -15.00
C ALA A 72 9.10 1.70 -13.65
N GLY A 73 9.92 1.47 -12.61
CA GLY A 73 9.47 1.09 -11.26
C GLY A 73 8.50 2.08 -10.64
N MET A 74 8.81 3.38 -10.71
CA MET A 74 7.93 4.43 -10.19
C MET A 74 6.57 4.48 -10.92
N SER A 75 6.56 4.35 -12.25
CA SER A 75 5.31 4.33 -13.03
C SER A 75 4.44 3.13 -12.65
N ALA A 76 5.05 1.97 -12.46
CA ALA A 76 4.37 0.76 -11.98
C ALA A 76 3.75 0.97 -10.59
N VAL A 77 4.46 1.62 -9.65
CA VAL A 77 3.91 1.94 -8.32
C VAL A 77 2.73 2.90 -8.41
N LEU A 78 2.81 3.95 -9.26
CA LEU A 78 1.70 4.88 -9.46
C LEU A 78 0.45 4.20 -10.06
N GLU A 79 0.65 3.27 -11.00
CA GLU A 79 -0.44 2.46 -11.54
C GLU A 79 -1.08 1.58 -10.45
N ILE A 80 -0.27 0.92 -9.61
CA ILE A 80 -0.76 0.11 -8.48
C ILE A 80 -1.60 0.95 -7.50
N MET A 81 -1.17 2.17 -7.20
CA MET A 81 -1.87 3.05 -6.27
C MET A 81 -3.24 3.49 -6.78
N GLY A 82 -3.37 3.63 -8.09
CA GLY A 82 -4.58 4.15 -8.72
C GLY A 82 -4.65 5.68 -8.71
N ARG A 83 -5.52 6.21 -9.57
CA ARG A 83 -5.55 7.64 -9.94
C ARG A 83 -6.06 8.57 -8.83
N ASP A 84 -6.81 8.03 -7.87
CA ASP A 84 -7.45 8.82 -6.81
C ASP A 84 -6.61 8.89 -5.52
N THR A 85 -5.49 8.16 -5.45
CA THR A 85 -4.63 8.16 -4.28
C THR A 85 -3.73 9.39 -4.28
N ARG A 86 -3.76 10.13 -3.17
CA ARG A 86 -2.89 11.29 -2.95
C ARG A 86 -1.66 10.86 -2.19
N PHE A 87 -0.53 11.45 -2.53
CA PHE A 87 0.73 11.15 -1.86
C PHE A 87 1.64 12.36 -1.79
N MET A 88 2.57 12.32 -0.87
CA MET A 88 3.66 13.27 -0.73
C MET A 88 4.97 12.49 -0.62
N LEU A 89 6.01 13.00 -1.29
CA LEU A 89 7.36 12.45 -1.23
C LEU A 89 8.27 13.46 -0.54
N SER A 90 9.14 12.96 0.32
CA SER A 90 10.16 13.73 0.99
C SER A 90 11.44 12.91 1.15
N ARG A 91 12.47 13.53 1.71
CA ARG A 91 13.71 12.83 2.08
C ARG A 91 13.61 12.38 3.52
N GLY A 92 13.92 11.12 3.78
CA GLY A 92 14.05 10.59 5.12
C GLY A 92 15.45 10.79 5.68
N ALA A 93 15.76 10.11 6.78
CA ALA A 93 17.08 10.14 7.39
C ALA A 93 18.06 9.24 6.61
N HIS A 94 19.37 9.52 6.72
CA HIS A 94 20.42 8.63 6.19
C HIS A 94 20.26 8.25 4.71
N ASP A 95 19.97 9.25 3.85
CA ASP A 95 19.73 9.08 2.41
C ASP A 95 18.53 8.17 2.05
N SER A 96 17.61 7.92 2.99
CA SER A 96 16.34 7.26 2.70
C SER A 96 15.34 8.20 2.03
N CYS A 97 14.36 7.61 1.36
CA CYS A 97 13.18 8.28 0.85
C CYS A 97 12.02 8.07 1.84
N LEU A 98 11.22 9.11 2.06
CA LEU A 98 10.01 9.05 2.88
C LEU A 98 8.80 9.34 2.00
N ALA A 99 7.76 8.54 2.14
CA ALA A 99 6.49 8.76 1.45
C ALA A 99 5.33 8.77 2.44
N SER A 100 4.37 9.63 2.15
CA SER A 100 3.07 9.71 2.79
C SER A 100 2.00 9.40 1.74
N VAL A 101 1.04 8.54 2.09
CA VAL A 101 -0.11 8.21 1.25
C VAL A 101 -1.39 8.44 2.03
N VAL A 102 -2.32 9.14 1.39
CA VAL A 102 -3.66 9.39 1.92
C VAL A 102 -4.66 8.69 1.00
N ASN A 103 -5.36 7.70 1.54
CA ASN A 103 -6.38 6.94 0.82
C ASN A 103 -7.79 7.49 1.13
N GLY A 104 -8.63 7.64 0.10
CA GLY A 104 -10.06 7.93 0.26
C GLY A 104 -10.39 9.36 0.71
N ASP A 105 -11.23 9.47 1.73
CA ASP A 105 -11.82 10.71 2.26
C ASP A 105 -10.83 11.64 2.98
N GLY A 106 -9.55 11.27 3.05
CA GLY A 106 -8.52 12.09 3.65
C GLY A 106 -8.37 11.94 5.15
N ALA A 107 -9.06 10.98 5.77
CA ALA A 107 -9.05 10.81 7.22
C ALA A 107 -7.76 10.18 7.76
N GLU A 108 -7.03 9.42 6.94
CA GLU A 108 -5.83 8.71 7.39
C GLU A 108 -4.65 8.81 6.43
N GLU A 109 -3.51 9.11 7.04
CA GLU A 109 -2.20 9.19 6.42
C GLU A 109 -1.36 7.98 6.83
N ALA A 110 -0.81 7.27 5.85
CA ALA A 110 0.16 6.21 6.07
C ALA A 110 1.53 6.65 5.60
N LEU A 111 2.55 6.40 6.43
CA LEU A 111 3.93 6.77 6.17
C LEU A 111 4.78 5.51 5.98
N ALA A 112 5.76 5.58 5.09
CA ALA A 112 6.82 4.57 5.00
C ALA A 112 8.13 5.18 4.49
N GLU A 113 9.24 4.64 4.98
CA GLU A 113 10.57 4.92 4.47
C GLU A 113 11.07 3.77 3.59
N GLY A 114 11.92 4.09 2.62
CA GLY A 114 12.54 3.11 1.74
C GLY A 114 13.81 3.65 1.09
N PRO A 115 14.66 2.78 0.52
CA PRO A 115 15.91 3.18 -0.13
C PRO A 115 15.71 3.94 -1.45
N THR A 116 14.50 3.90 -2.01
CA THR A 116 14.12 4.59 -3.25
C THR A 116 12.73 5.21 -3.11
N LEU A 117 12.42 6.20 -3.96
CA LEU A 117 11.10 6.84 -3.98
C LEU A 117 9.99 5.83 -4.26
N ALA A 118 10.21 4.88 -5.18
CA ALA A 118 9.21 3.88 -5.52
C ALA A 118 8.94 2.92 -4.34
N LEU A 119 9.99 2.47 -3.64
CA LEU A 119 9.84 1.59 -2.48
C LEU A 119 9.20 2.30 -1.27
N ALA A 120 9.59 3.54 -1.00
CA ALA A 120 8.94 4.35 0.04
C ALA A 120 7.45 4.52 -0.27
N LEU A 121 7.12 4.89 -1.51
CA LEU A 121 5.75 5.13 -1.93
C LEU A 121 4.90 3.84 -1.91
N LEU A 122 5.46 2.74 -2.40
CA LEU A 122 4.81 1.43 -2.37
C LEU A 122 4.57 0.97 -0.93
N GLY A 123 5.55 1.15 -0.05
CA GLY A 123 5.43 0.84 1.37
C GLY A 123 4.30 1.65 2.03
N ALA A 124 4.23 2.96 1.77
CA ALA A 124 3.19 3.82 2.31
C ALA A 124 1.80 3.40 1.81
N HIS A 125 1.67 3.07 0.51
CA HIS A 125 0.43 2.56 -0.05
C HIS A 125 0.00 1.22 0.56
N VAL A 126 0.92 0.26 0.70
CA VAL A 126 0.63 -1.05 1.30
C VAL A 126 0.29 -0.92 2.79
N SER A 127 0.95 -0.02 3.51
CA SER A 127 0.62 0.32 4.91
C SER A 127 -0.82 0.84 5.02
N ALA A 128 -1.23 1.74 4.11
CA ALA A 128 -2.62 2.21 4.07
C ALA A 128 -3.63 1.11 3.69
N VAL A 129 -3.26 0.16 2.82
CA VAL A 129 -4.08 -1.03 2.52
C VAL A 129 -4.21 -1.92 3.76
N LEU A 130 -3.11 -2.17 4.47
CA LEU A 130 -3.08 -2.97 5.69
C LEU A 130 -3.98 -2.37 6.78
N GLY A 131 -3.88 -1.07 7.04
CA GLY A 131 -4.72 -0.38 8.03
C GLY A 131 -6.22 -0.55 7.74
N ARG A 132 -6.63 -0.51 6.46
CA ARG A 132 -8.02 -0.77 6.05
C ARG A 132 -8.47 -2.20 6.36
N ILE A 133 -7.61 -3.19 6.17
CA ILE A 133 -7.91 -4.61 6.46
C ILE A 133 -8.09 -4.82 7.96
N GLU A 134 -7.16 -4.28 8.75
CA GLU A 134 -7.17 -4.43 10.20
C GLU A 134 -8.41 -3.80 10.82
N ARG A 135 -8.83 -2.61 10.37
CA ARG A 135 -10.09 -1.99 10.79
C ARG A 135 -11.32 -2.76 10.36
N ALA A 136 -11.33 -3.28 9.12
CA ALA A 136 -12.44 -4.10 8.65
C ALA A 136 -12.61 -5.38 9.50
N ALA A 137 -11.50 -5.96 9.99
CA ALA A 137 -11.49 -7.13 10.87
C ALA A 137 -11.93 -6.82 12.32
N GLN A 138 -11.76 -5.58 12.78
CA GLN A 138 -12.14 -5.13 14.12
C GLN A 138 -13.62 -4.71 14.25
N GLY A 139 -14.34 -4.58 13.13
CA GLY A 139 -15.79 -4.33 13.14
C GLY A 139 -16.16 -2.87 13.41
N GLY A 140 -15.90 -1.99 12.45
CA GLY A 140 -16.62 -0.72 12.28
C GLY A 140 -16.04 0.51 12.97
N ASP A 141 -15.94 1.56 12.15
CA ASP A 141 -16.06 2.98 12.48
C ASP A 141 -15.55 3.47 13.85
N THR A 142 -14.28 3.87 13.85
CA THR A 142 -13.85 5.01 14.67
C THR A 142 -13.12 5.97 13.76
N LEU A 143 -13.86 6.91 13.19
CA LEU A 143 -13.34 8.19 12.72
C LEU A 143 -12.60 8.87 13.88
N THR A 144 -11.29 8.66 13.93
CA THR A 144 -10.42 9.39 14.85
C THR A 144 -10.18 10.75 14.23
N ALA A 145 -10.73 11.80 14.85
CA ALA A 145 -10.56 13.18 14.41
C ALA A 145 -9.06 13.54 14.29
N PRO A 146 -8.63 14.30 13.27
CA PRO A 146 -7.24 14.69 13.16
C PRO A 146 -6.89 15.67 14.28
N THR A 147 -6.02 15.26 15.20
CA THR A 147 -5.33 16.16 16.11
C THR A 147 -4.26 16.93 15.34
N SER A 148 -4.65 18.06 14.75
CA SER A 148 -3.70 19.04 14.21
C SER A 148 -3.02 19.79 15.37
N MET A 149 -1.69 19.72 15.47
CA MET A 149 -0.90 20.71 16.20
C MET A 149 -0.45 21.82 15.24
N ARG A 150 -0.76 23.08 15.58
CA ARG A 150 -0.07 24.24 15.03
C ARG A 150 1.15 24.54 15.89
N LEU A 151 2.32 24.66 15.28
CA LEU A 151 3.50 25.25 15.90
C LEU A 151 3.48 26.76 15.60
N HIS A 152 3.46 27.57 16.66
CA HIS A 152 3.78 29.00 16.65
C HIS A 152 5.25 29.20 16.95
#